data_AF-A0A2G1YC42-F1
#
_entry.id   AF-A0A2G1YC42-F1
#
_cell.length_a   1.000
_cell.length_b   1.000
_cell.length_c   1.000
_cell.angle_alpha   90.00
_cell.angle_beta   90.00
_cell.angle_gamma   90.00
#
_symmetry.space_group_name_H-M   'P 1'
#
loop_
_entity.id
_entity.type
_entity.pdbx_description
1 polymer ?
#
loop_
_entity_poly.entity_id
_entity_poly.type
_entity_poly.pdbx_seq_one_letter_code
_entity_poly.pdbx_strand_id
1 'polypeptide(L)' 'MTPSARIQAAIDLLDLIIASARDGGPAADTLIARYFKERRYAGSRDRRAVRDHVYDAIRR' A
#
# COMPACT_ATOMS: atom_id res chain seq x y z
N MET A 1 0.51 -10.33 10.14
CA MET A 1 -0.40 -9.16 10.15
C MET A 1 -1.84 -9.64 10.28
N THR A 2 -2.67 -9.02 11.12
CA THR A 2 -4.11 -9.38 11.22
C THR A 2 -4.87 -8.90 9.98
N PRO A 3 -6.04 -9.48 9.64
CA PRO A 3 -6.86 -9.01 8.53
C PRO A 3 -7.17 -7.50 8.60
N SER A 4 -7.59 -7.00 9.76
CA SER A 4 -7.87 -5.57 9.94
C SER A 4 -6.63 -4.70 9.76
N ALA A 5 -5.45 -5.15 10.20
CA ALA A 5 -4.21 -4.42 9.98
C ALA A 5 -3.88 -4.31 8.48
N ARG A 6 -4.16 -5.34 7.67
CA ARG A 6 -3.95 -5.29 6.21
C ARG A 6 -4.81 -4.23 5.54
N ILE A 7 -6.07 -4.14 5.95
CA ILE A 7 -6.98 -3.09 5.46
C ILE A 7 -6.46 -1.72 5.87
N GLN A 8 -6.06 -1.53 7.13
CA GLN A 8 -5.48 -0.27 7.60
C GLN A 8 -4.25 0.13 6.76
N ALA A 9 -3.32 -0.81 6.52
CA ALA A 9 -2.15 -0.52 5.70
C ALA A 9 -2.51 -0.18 4.25
N ALA A 10 -3.57 -0.77 3.70
CA ALA A 10 -4.05 -0.42 2.38
C ALA A 10 -4.64 1.00 2.35
N ILE A 11 -5.37 1.41 3.39
CA ILE A 11 -5.87 2.78 3.56
C ILE A 11 -4.70 3.76 3.62
N ASP A 12 -3.72 3.53 4.50
CA ASP A 12 -2.54 4.39 4.64
C ASP A 12 -1.79 4.53 3.29
N LEU A 13 -1.67 3.43 2.54
CA LEU A 13 -1.04 3.43 1.22
C LEU A 13 -1.85 4.20 0.17
N LEU A 14 -3.18 4.06 0.18
CA LEU A 14 -4.03 4.81 -0.73
C LEU A 14 -3.92 6.31 -0.49
N ASP A 15 -3.88 6.76 0.77
CA ASP A 15 -3.67 8.18 1.10
C ASP A 15 -2.34 8.70 0.54
N LEU A 16 -1.25 7.94 0.73
CA LEU A 16 0.06 8.27 0.17
C LEU A 16 0.06 8.31 -1.36
N ILE A 17 -0.60 7.35 -2.00
CA ILE A 17 -0.67 7.24 -3.45
C ILE A 17 -1.50 8.38 -4.04
N ILE A 18 -2.64 8.71 -3.43
CA ILE A 18 -3.51 9.81 -3.88
C ILE A 18 -2.78 11.15 -3.77
N ALA A 19 -2.09 11.39 -2.65
CA ALA A 19 -1.28 12.60 -2.47
C ALA A 19 -0.17 12.67 -3.54
N SER A 20 0.60 11.60 -3.70
CA SER A 20 1.67 11.52 -4.70
C SER A 20 1.16 11.73 -6.13
N ALA A 21 0.02 11.15 -6.49
CA ALA A 21 -0.57 11.30 -7.82
C ALA A 21 -0.98 12.75 -8.13
N ARG A 22 -1.46 13.50 -7.12
CA ARG A 22 -1.82 14.92 -7.27
C ARG A 22 -0.59 15.80 -7.50
N ASP A 23 0.53 15.46 -6.87
CA ASP A 23 1.76 16.25 -6.91
C ASP A 23 2.74 15.81 -8.01
N GLY A 24 2.35 14.84 -8.86
CA GLY A 24 3.24 14.27 -9.88
C GLY A 24 4.43 13.49 -9.30
N GLY A 25 4.26 12.94 -8.09
CA GLY A 25 5.26 12.21 -7.34
C GLY A 25 5.49 10.76 -7.81
N PRO A 26 6.20 9.94 -7.00
CA PRO A 26 6.50 8.55 -7.33
C PRO A 26 5.26 7.69 -7.60
N ALA A 27 5.44 6.67 -8.45
CA ALA A 27 4.42 5.68 -8.75
C ALA A 27 4.04 4.82 -7.53
N ALA A 28 2.84 4.24 -7.58
CA ALA A 28 2.26 3.48 -6.47
C ALA A 28 3.12 2.30 -6.02
N ASP A 29 3.70 1.54 -6.94
CA ASP A 29 4.59 0.42 -6.65
C ASP A 29 5.84 0.84 -5.86
N THR A 30 6.40 2.00 -6.19
CA THR A 30 7.53 2.61 -5.49
C THR A 30 7.15 2.99 -4.06
N LEU A 31 5.97 3.57 -3.86
CA LEU A 31 5.48 3.93 -2.53
C LEU A 31 5.19 2.68 -1.69
N ILE A 32 4.58 1.65 -2.27
CA ILE A 32 4.35 0.35 -1.62
C ILE A 32 5.68 -0.27 -1.17
N ALA A 33 6.70 -0.26 -2.04
CA ALA A 33 8.02 -0.79 -1.71
C ALA A 33 8.66 -0.02 -0.54
N ARG A 34 8.58 1.31 -0.53
CA ARG A 34 9.07 2.17 0.56
C ARG A 34 8.31 1.91 1.88
N TYR A 35 6.99 1.87 1.84
CA TYR A 35 6.13 1.62 3.00
C TYR A 35 6.50 0.31 3.73
N PHE A 36 6.75 -0.76 2.97
CA PHE A 36 7.12 -2.05 3.53
C PHE A 36 8.61 -2.19 3.88
N LYS A 37 9.50 -1.35 3.33
CA LYS A 37 10.92 -1.33 3.72
C LYS A 37 11.09 -1.03 5.20
N GLU A 38 10.26 -0.16 5.75
CA GLU A 38 10.25 0.23 7.17
C GLU A 38 9.49 -0.76 8.06
N ARG A 39 8.60 -1.57 7.48
CA ARG A 39 7.66 -2.45 8.21
C ARG A 39 8.04 -3.92 8.06
N ARG A 40 9.05 -4.35 8.82
CA ARG A 40 9.59 -5.72 8.79
C ARG A 40 8.61 -6.82 9.25
N TYR A 41 7.53 -6.45 9.96
CA TYR A 41 6.50 -7.39 10.42
C TYR A 41 5.63 -7.95 9.29
N ALA A 42 5.66 -7.36 8.08
CA ALA A 42 4.85 -7.81 6.96
C ALA A 42 5.56 -8.90 6.16
N GLY A 43 5.04 -10.13 6.22
CA GLY A 43 5.48 -11.23 5.37
C GLY A 43 5.08 -11.06 3.90
N SER A 44 5.58 -11.92 3.01
CA SER A 44 5.24 -11.88 1.57
C SER A 44 3.74 -12.02 1.30
N ARG A 45 3.05 -12.87 2.06
CA ARG A 45 1.59 -13.03 2.01
C ARG A 45 0.85 -11.75 2.41
N ASP A 46 1.31 -11.11 3.48
CA ASP A 46 0.72 -9.86 3.97
C ASP A 46 0.90 -8.73 2.94
N ARG A 47 2.11 -8.58 2.41
CA ARG A 47 2.42 -7.59 1.37
C ARG A 47 1.59 -7.79 0.11
N ARG A 48 1.38 -9.04 -0.31
CA ARG A 48 0.50 -9.38 -1.44
C ARG A 48 -0.93 -8.95 -1.16
N ALA A 49 -1.50 -9.35 -0.02
CA ALA A 49 -2.89 -9.02 0.32
C ALA A 49 -3.13 -7.51 0.38
N VAL A 50 -2.22 -6.74 0.99
CA VAL A 50 -2.31 -5.27 1.01
C VAL A 50 -2.25 -4.70 -0.40
N ARG A 51 -1.32 -5.18 -1.23
CA ARG A 51 -1.16 -4.74 -2.62
C ARG A 51 -2.41 -5.05 -3.46
N ASP A 52 -3.03 -6.20 -3.25
CA ASP A 52 -4.26 -6.58 -3.93
C ASP A 52 -5.40 -5.60 -3.58
N HIS A 53 -5.60 -5.28 -2.28
CA HIS A 53 -6.57 -4.27 -1.86
C HIS A 53 -6.31 -2.89 -2.50
N VAL A 54 -5.04 -2.44 -2.51
CA VAL A 54 -4.67 -1.14 -3.08
C VAL A 54 -4.97 -1.08 -4.58
N TYR A 55 -4.53 -2.09 -5.35
CA TYR A 55 -4.74 -2.06 -6.79
C TYR A 55 -6.19 -2.33 -7.19
N ASP A 56 -6.92 -3.13 -6.43
CA ASP A 56 -8.36 -3.32 -6.66
C ASP A 56 -9.12 -2.01 -6.45
N ALA A 57 -8.69 -1.16 -5.49
CA ALA A 57 -9.27 0.16 -5.28
C ALA A 57 -8.89 1.16 -6.39
N ILE A 58 -7.66 1.13 -6.90
CA ILE A 58 -7.19 2.06 -7.94
C ILE A 58 -7.77 1.76 -9.32
N ARG A 59 -8.04 0.48 -9.63
CA ARG A 59 -8.49 0.05 -10.97
C ARG A 59 -10.00 0.16 -11.20
N ARG A 60 -10.77 0.52 -10.18
CA ARG A 60 -12.22 0.71 -10.25
C ARG A 60 -12.53 2.21 -10.34
#